data_AF-A0A822ECU8-F1
#
_entry.id   AF-A0A822ECU8-F1
#
_cell.length_a   1.000
_cell.length_b   1.000
_cell.length_c   1.000
_cell.angle_alpha   90.00
_cell.angle_beta   90.00
_cell.angle_gamma   90.00
#
_symmetry.space_group_name_H-M   'P 1'
#
loop_
_entity.id
_entity.type
_entity.pdbx_description
1 polymer ?
#
loop_
_entity_poly.entity_id
_entity_poly.type
_entity_poly.pdbx_seq_one_letter_code
_entity_poly.pdbx_strand_id
1 'polypeptide(L)'
;MATADTNLEYRTFFWCRNGECAWAEQDGIAAYYASSECMPTSESNFGFTVCFKNSNAQKFLEQIKNTRPFELSLAELDKLHDIYGDVGTHIATGIEWFLDNFIKDSNLDRQIFTLKGPTVEAVGGYPLLDQHLKVPGEKIWYAGDATGLFRGIIPSMLSGLFVVNRAKNFV
;
A
#
# COMPACT_ATOMS: atom_id res chain seq x y z
N MET A 1 2.19 25.30 1.97
CA MET A 1 3.02 24.14 1.57
C MET A 1 3.02 23.17 2.73
N ALA A 2 2.23 22.10 2.67
CA ALA A 2 2.29 21.04 3.68
C ALA A 2 3.65 20.34 3.53
N THR A 3 4.49 20.47 4.55
CA THR A 3 5.77 19.77 4.63
C THR A 3 5.49 18.27 4.58
N ALA A 4 6.03 17.58 3.58
CA ALA A 4 6.00 16.13 3.54
C ALA A 4 6.70 15.61 4.80
N ASP A 5 5.93 15.03 5.72
CA ASP A 5 6.48 14.30 6.85
C ASP A 5 7.34 13.16 6.27
N THR A 6 8.66 13.22 6.45
CA THR A 6 9.60 12.22 5.89
C THR A 6 9.37 10.82 6.45
N ASN A 7 8.50 10.68 7.47
CA ASN A 7 8.11 9.41 8.06
C ASN A 7 6.88 8.78 7.42
N LEU A 8 6.25 9.43 6.44
CA LEU A 8 5.07 8.95 5.73
C LEU A 8 5.33 8.83 4.24
N GLU A 9 4.82 7.77 3.63
CA GLU A 9 4.84 7.57 2.19
C GLU A 9 3.45 7.12 1.73
N TYR A 10 2.81 7.90 0.86
CA TYR A 10 1.57 7.50 0.19
C TYR A 10 1.92 6.65 -1.04
N ARG A 11 1.20 5.54 -1.22
CA ARG A 11 1.45 4.59 -2.31
C ARG A 11 0.15 4.23 -3.00
N THR A 12 0.24 4.05 -4.31
CA THR A 12 -0.78 3.36 -5.10
C THR A 12 -0.23 2.04 -5.62
N PHE A 13 -1.07 1.02 -5.74
CA PHE A 13 -0.67 -0.30 -6.22
C PHE A 13 -1.85 -1.03 -6.87
N PHE A 14 -1.54 -2.08 -7.64
CA PHE A 14 -2.52 -3.01 -8.23
C PHE A 14 -3.67 -2.30 -8.97
N TRP A 15 -3.30 -1.54 -10.02
CA TRP A 15 -4.28 -0.92 -10.89
C TRP A 15 -4.94 -1.96 -11.78
N CYS A 16 -6.24 -2.18 -11.58
CA CYS A 16 -7.04 -3.13 -12.33
C CYS A 16 -8.13 -2.39 -13.11
N ARG A 17 -8.03 -2.40 -14.44
CA ARG A 17 -9.08 -1.91 -15.33
C ARG A 17 -10.12 -3.02 -15.54
N ASN A 18 -11.41 -2.67 -15.48
CA ASN A 18 -12.53 -3.62 -15.61
C ASN A 18 -12.40 -4.78 -14.61
N GLY A 19 -11.92 -4.47 -13.41
CA GLY A 19 -11.64 -5.43 -12.36
C GLY A 19 -12.60 -5.28 -11.18
N GLU A 20 -12.36 -6.05 -10.13
CA GLU A 20 -13.14 -6.00 -8.89
C GLU A 20 -12.22 -5.77 -7.69
N CYS A 21 -12.82 -5.34 -6.58
CA CYS A 21 -12.20 -5.39 -5.27
C CYS A 21 -12.75 -6.61 -4.52
N ALA A 22 -11.95 -7.67 -4.44
CA ALA A 22 -12.24 -8.84 -3.63
C ALA A 22 -11.65 -8.66 -2.23
N TRP A 23 -12.13 -9.40 -1.23
CA TRP A 23 -11.51 -9.42 0.10
C TRP A 23 -11.23 -10.85 0.54
N ALA A 24 -10.17 -11.01 1.33
CA ALA A 24 -9.77 -12.26 1.95
C ALA A 24 -9.22 -11.99 3.35
N GLU A 25 -9.17 -13.03 4.17
CA GLU A 25 -8.49 -12.99 5.45
C GLU A 25 -7.09 -13.60 5.31
N GLN A 26 -6.06 -12.84 5.66
CA GLN A 26 -4.67 -13.30 5.69
C GLN A 26 -3.99 -12.81 6.98
N ASP A 27 -3.32 -13.72 7.69
CA ASP A 27 -2.61 -13.43 8.95
C ASP A 27 -3.48 -12.70 10.00
N GLY A 28 -4.78 -13.03 10.04
CA GLY A 28 -5.77 -12.45 10.95
C GLY A 28 -6.25 -11.05 10.55
N ILE A 29 -6.04 -10.63 9.29
CA ILE A 29 -6.51 -9.36 8.75
C ILE A 29 -7.45 -9.65 7.58
N ALA A 30 -8.70 -9.22 7.70
CA ALA A 30 -9.66 -9.24 6.61
C ALA A 30 -9.48 -7.99 5.74
N ALA A 31 -8.84 -8.12 4.58
CA ALA A 31 -8.47 -6.99 3.73
C ALA A 31 -8.94 -7.17 2.28
N TYR A 32 -9.27 -6.04 1.64
CA TYR A 32 -9.53 -5.92 0.22
C TYR A 32 -8.23 -5.87 -0.59
N TYR A 33 -8.28 -6.51 -1.76
CA TYR A 33 -7.28 -6.41 -2.81
C TYR A 33 -7.97 -6.22 -4.16
N ALA A 34 -7.26 -5.54 -5.05
CA ALA A 34 -7.67 -5.36 -6.44
C ALA A 34 -7.40 -6.64 -7.25
N SER A 35 -8.35 -7.04 -8.08
CA SER A 35 -8.22 -8.19 -8.97
C SER A 35 -8.73 -7.88 -10.38
N SER A 36 -7.98 -8.31 -11.38
CA SER A 36 -8.45 -8.44 -12.77
C SER A 36 -8.72 -9.89 -13.17
N GLU A 37 -8.52 -10.84 -12.24
CA GLU A 37 -8.82 -12.27 -12.44
C GLU A 37 -10.31 -12.56 -12.18
N CYS A 38 -11.17 -11.76 -12.78
CA CYS A 38 -12.62 -11.85 -12.67
C CYS A 38 -13.27 -11.69 -14.05
N MET A 39 -14.58 -11.89 -14.13
CA MET A 39 -15.31 -11.45 -15.33
C MET A 39 -15.16 -9.92 -15.47
N PRO A 40 -14.97 -9.38 -16.69
CA PRO A 40 -14.80 -7.95 -16.88
C PRO A 40 -15.94 -7.15 -16.26
N THR A 41 -15.59 -6.23 -15.37
CA THR A 41 -16.55 -5.32 -14.74
C THR A 41 -16.64 -4.01 -15.53
N SER A 42 -17.55 -3.13 -15.13
CA SER A 42 -17.60 -1.73 -15.58
C SER A 42 -16.77 -0.79 -14.72
N GLU A 43 -15.98 -1.32 -13.78
CA GLU A 43 -15.27 -0.55 -12.75
C GLU A 43 -13.76 -0.65 -12.93
N SER A 44 -13.05 0.41 -12.55
CA SER A 44 -11.59 0.38 -12.41
C SER A 44 -11.24 0.67 -10.97
N ASN A 45 -10.26 -0.06 -10.45
CA ASN A 45 -9.86 0.04 -9.06
C ASN A 45 -8.33 0.03 -8.93
N PHE A 46 -7.85 0.55 -7.81
CA PHE A 46 -6.46 0.52 -7.42
C PHE A 46 -6.38 0.61 -5.88
N GLY A 47 -5.32 0.04 -5.31
CA GLY A 47 -5.02 0.17 -3.89
C GLY A 47 -4.41 1.52 -3.57
N PHE A 48 -4.79 2.11 -2.44
CA PHE A 48 -4.17 3.30 -1.86
C PHE A 48 -3.77 3.00 -0.41
N THR A 49 -2.49 3.15 -0.09
CA THR A 49 -1.95 2.86 1.26
C THR A 49 -1.06 3.98 1.75
N VAL A 50 -0.99 4.13 3.07
CA VAL A 50 0.02 4.95 3.75
C VAL A 50 1.03 4.03 4.44
N CYS A 51 2.31 4.26 4.17
CA CYS A 51 3.41 3.56 4.82
C CYS A 51 4.00 4.46 5.92
N PHE A 52 3.95 3.97 7.15
CA PHE A 52 4.52 4.62 8.32
C PHE A 52 5.94 4.08 8.58
N LYS A 53 6.94 4.97 8.57
CA LYS A 53 8.37 4.64 8.77
C LYS A 53 8.84 4.93 10.20
N ASN A 54 7.92 5.06 11.14
CA ASN A 54 8.19 5.41 12.54
C ASN A 54 7.73 4.32 13.50
N SER A 55 8.02 4.51 14.79
CA SER A 55 7.70 3.56 15.86
C SER A 55 6.20 3.31 16.07
N ASN A 56 5.32 4.16 15.51
CA ASN A 56 3.87 3.97 15.63
C ASN A 56 3.32 2.89 14.68
N ALA A 57 4.11 2.43 13.70
CA ALA A 57 3.67 1.44 12.71
C ALA A 57 3.08 0.17 13.36
N GLN A 58 3.68 -0.32 14.45
CA GLN A 58 3.16 -1.50 15.17
C GLN A 58 1.80 -1.23 15.82
N LYS A 59 1.62 -0.05 16.43
CA LYS A 59 0.34 0.37 17.03
C LYS A 59 -0.76 0.42 15.97
N PHE A 60 -0.44 0.97 14.80
CA PHE A 60 -1.36 1.09 13.68
C PHE A 60 -1.73 -0.27 13.07
N LEU A 61 -0.78 -1.21 13.01
CA LEU A 61 -1.04 -2.57 12.56
C LEU A 61 -2.07 -3.28 13.47
N GLU A 62 -1.95 -3.13 14.78
CA GLU A 62 -2.92 -3.70 15.73
C GLU A 62 -4.31 -3.06 15.61
N GLN A 63 -4.39 -1.78 15.25
CA GLN A 63 -5.67 -1.15 14.94
C GLN A 63 -6.32 -1.77 13.69
N ILE A 64 -5.54 -1.93 12.61
CA ILE A 64 -6.03 -2.49 11.33
C ILE A 64 -6.50 -3.93 11.48
N LYS A 65 -5.81 -4.76 12.27
CA LYS A 65 -6.23 -6.16 12.54
C LYS A 65 -7.63 -6.27 13.11
N ASN A 66 -8.07 -5.26 13.86
CA ASN A 66 -9.40 -5.24 14.47
C ASN A 66 -10.45 -4.53 13.60
N THR A 67 -10.05 -3.95 12.47
CA THR A 67 -10.96 -3.27 11.54
C THR A 67 -11.69 -4.29 10.68
N ARG A 68 -13.02 -4.19 10.66
CA ARG A 68 -13.85 -5.00 9.75
C ARG A 68 -13.86 -4.40 8.35
N PRO A 69 -14.06 -5.22 7.30
CA PRO A 69 -14.31 -4.73 5.96
C PRO A 69 -15.44 -3.68 5.93
N PHE A 70 -15.22 -2.59 5.20
CA PHE A 70 -16.16 -1.50 5.02
C PHE A 70 -16.13 -0.96 3.60
N GLU A 71 -17.23 -0.29 3.24
CA GLU A 71 -17.34 0.50 2.03
C GLU A 71 -17.89 1.88 2.38
N LEU A 72 -17.29 2.93 1.81
CA LEU A 72 -17.69 4.33 1.97
C LEU A 72 -17.66 5.03 0.62
N SER A 73 -18.42 6.11 0.45
CA SER A 73 -18.19 7.01 -0.67
C SER A 73 -16.96 7.88 -0.43
N LEU A 74 -16.34 8.39 -1.49
CA LEU A 74 -15.25 9.39 -1.38
C LEU A 74 -15.72 10.72 -0.78
N ALA A 75 -17.04 10.97 -0.75
CA ALA A 75 -17.64 12.10 -0.04
C ALA A 75 -17.60 11.94 1.50
N GLU A 76 -17.34 10.74 2.01
CA GLU A 76 -17.34 10.40 3.44
C GLU A 76 -15.93 10.15 3.99
N LEU A 77 -14.90 10.78 3.40
CA LEU A 77 -13.50 10.60 3.82
C LEU A 77 -13.25 10.94 5.29
N ASP A 78 -14.01 11.88 5.84
CA ASP A 78 -13.95 12.29 7.25
C ASP A 78 -14.27 11.13 8.21
N LYS A 79 -15.14 10.19 7.79
CA LYS A 79 -15.50 8.99 8.57
C LYS A 79 -14.36 7.98 8.71
N LEU A 80 -13.27 8.10 7.94
CA LEU A 80 -12.12 7.22 8.10
C LEU A 80 -11.50 7.35 9.50
N HIS A 81 -11.58 8.53 10.13
CA HIS A 81 -11.10 8.69 11.51
C HIS A 81 -11.89 7.83 12.50
N ASP A 82 -13.21 7.70 12.32
CA ASP A 82 -14.04 6.87 13.21
C ASP A 82 -13.71 5.37 13.06
N ILE A 83 -13.22 4.97 11.88
CA ILE A 83 -12.88 3.56 11.57
C ILE A 83 -11.45 3.21 12.01
N TYR A 84 -10.50 4.12 11.79
CA TYR A 84 -9.05 3.85 11.93
C TYR A 84 -8.34 4.74 12.96
N GLY A 85 -9.03 5.68 13.61
CA GLY A 85 -8.41 6.73 14.41
C GLY A 85 -7.44 7.57 13.58
N ASP A 86 -6.26 7.86 14.14
CA ASP A 86 -5.23 8.69 13.52
C ASP A 86 -4.79 8.19 12.13
N VAL A 87 -4.77 6.86 11.92
CA VAL A 87 -4.44 6.27 10.61
C VAL A 87 -5.43 6.73 9.54
N GLY A 88 -6.72 6.81 9.89
CA GLY A 88 -7.77 7.28 9.00
C GLY A 88 -7.56 8.73 8.57
N THR A 89 -7.12 9.59 9.49
CA THR A 89 -6.78 10.99 9.19
C THR A 89 -5.61 11.09 8.20
N HIS A 90 -4.58 10.26 8.36
CA HIS A 90 -3.46 10.23 7.42
C HIS A 90 -3.87 9.69 6.03
N ILE A 91 -4.72 8.67 5.98
CA ILE A 91 -5.26 8.15 4.71
C ILE A 91 -6.09 9.23 4.00
N ALA A 92 -7.02 9.86 4.71
CA ALA A 92 -7.86 10.93 4.15
C ALA A 92 -7.00 12.08 3.60
N THR A 93 -6.00 12.52 4.35
CA THR A 93 -5.05 13.56 3.92
C THR A 93 -4.30 13.14 2.65
N GLY A 94 -3.84 11.90 2.58
CA GLY A 94 -3.15 11.37 1.41
C GLY A 94 -4.03 11.28 0.18
N ILE A 95 -5.29 10.88 0.34
CA ILE A 95 -6.27 10.82 -0.75
C ILE A 95 -6.55 12.22 -1.27
N GLU A 96 -6.83 13.20 -0.40
CA GLU A 96 -7.05 14.59 -0.86
C GLU A 96 -5.82 15.14 -1.60
N TRP A 97 -4.62 14.91 -1.06
CA TRP A 97 -3.38 15.29 -1.74
C TRP A 97 -3.26 14.62 -3.11
N PHE A 98 -3.61 13.34 -3.24
CA PHE A 98 -3.58 12.63 -4.51
C PHE A 98 -4.58 13.21 -5.52
N LEU A 99 -5.81 13.50 -5.10
CA LEU A 99 -6.83 14.12 -5.93
C LEU A 99 -6.37 15.49 -6.43
N ASP A 100 -5.85 16.34 -5.54
CA ASP A 100 -5.37 17.69 -5.86
C ASP A 100 -4.17 17.70 -6.81
N ASN A 101 -3.30 16.69 -6.74
CA ASN A 101 -2.03 16.70 -7.49
C ASN A 101 -2.10 15.90 -8.80
N PHE A 102 -2.89 14.83 -8.86
CA PHE A 102 -2.92 13.92 -10.00
C PHE A 102 -4.25 13.94 -10.76
N ILE A 103 -5.38 14.01 -10.06
CA ILE A 103 -6.70 14.01 -10.74
C ILE A 103 -7.04 15.41 -11.22
N LYS A 104 -6.89 16.43 -10.36
CA LYS A 104 -7.08 17.86 -10.69
C LYS A 104 -8.43 18.18 -11.35
N ASP A 105 -9.47 17.42 -10.99
CA ASP A 105 -10.82 17.64 -11.48
C ASP A 105 -11.69 18.25 -10.36
N SER A 106 -12.02 19.53 -10.50
CA SER A 106 -12.89 20.23 -9.55
C SER A 106 -14.35 19.79 -9.62
N ASN A 107 -14.75 19.10 -10.69
CA ASN A 107 -16.10 18.58 -10.90
C ASN A 107 -16.20 17.08 -10.61
N LEU A 108 -15.18 16.50 -10.00
CA LEU A 108 -15.18 15.10 -9.58
C LEU A 108 -16.38 14.83 -8.68
N ASP A 109 -17.35 14.07 -9.16
CA ASP A 109 -18.45 13.62 -8.32
C ASP A 109 -17.91 12.60 -7.32
N ARG A 110 -17.79 13.00 -6.07
CA ARG A 110 -17.23 12.17 -5.01
C ARG A 110 -18.19 11.08 -4.55
N GLN A 111 -19.47 11.13 -4.92
CA GLN A 111 -20.44 10.11 -4.54
C GLN A 111 -20.32 8.84 -5.39
N ILE A 112 -19.78 8.93 -6.61
CA ILE A 112 -19.63 7.77 -7.50
C ILE A 112 -18.35 6.96 -7.23
N PHE A 113 -17.40 7.50 -6.46
CA PHE A 113 -16.20 6.76 -6.05
C PHE A 113 -16.44 6.02 -4.76
N THR A 114 -16.21 4.71 -4.78
CA THR A 114 -16.31 3.85 -3.60
C THR A 114 -14.92 3.58 -3.03
N LEU A 115 -14.74 3.85 -1.75
CA LEU A 115 -13.60 3.47 -0.94
C LEU A 115 -13.91 2.16 -0.24
N LYS A 116 -13.06 1.15 -0.44
CA LYS A 116 -13.17 -0.16 0.23
C LYS A 116 -11.93 -0.42 1.07
N GLY A 117 -12.12 -0.89 2.30
CA GLY A 117 -11.02 -1.14 3.23
C GLY A 117 -11.36 -2.17 4.31
N PRO A 118 -10.38 -2.64 5.10
CA PRO A 118 -8.97 -2.30 4.99
C PRO A 118 -8.31 -2.89 3.76
N THR A 119 -7.21 -2.27 3.34
CA THR A 119 -6.29 -2.83 2.35
C THR A 119 -4.89 -2.73 2.92
N VAL A 120 -4.10 -3.78 2.76
CA VAL A 120 -2.77 -3.89 3.35
C VAL A 120 -1.83 -4.47 2.30
N GLU A 121 -0.79 -3.72 1.94
CA GLU A 121 0.23 -4.14 0.97
C GLU A 121 1.17 -5.19 1.59
N ALA A 122 1.59 -4.97 2.84
CA ALA A 122 2.44 -5.89 3.58
C ALA A 122 2.26 -5.66 5.09
N VAL A 123 2.42 -6.73 5.86
CA VAL A 123 2.49 -6.68 7.33
C VAL A 123 3.88 -7.05 7.81
N GLY A 124 4.40 -6.30 8.77
CA GLY A 124 5.74 -6.50 9.33
C GLY A 124 6.74 -5.39 8.96
N GLY A 125 8.02 -5.65 9.25
CA GLY A 125 9.12 -4.74 8.92
C GLY A 125 9.90 -5.24 7.71
N TYR A 126 10.35 -4.31 6.87
CA TYR A 126 11.33 -4.63 5.83
C TYR A 126 12.73 -4.73 6.43
N PRO A 127 13.60 -5.61 5.90
CA PRO A 127 14.98 -5.72 6.37
C PRO A 127 15.76 -4.43 6.07
N LEU A 128 16.71 -4.09 6.95
CA LEU A 128 17.69 -3.06 6.66
C LEU A 128 18.74 -3.65 5.71
N LEU A 129 18.80 -3.13 4.49
CA LEU A 129 19.67 -3.61 3.44
C LEU A 129 20.68 -2.54 3.03
N ASP A 130 21.86 -2.98 2.59
CA ASP A 130 22.82 -2.13 1.90
C ASP A 130 22.46 -1.91 0.41
N GLN A 131 23.29 -1.16 -0.30
CA GLN A 131 23.14 -0.90 -1.75
C GLN A 131 23.23 -2.16 -2.64
N HIS A 132 23.57 -3.31 -2.06
CA HIS A 132 23.63 -4.61 -2.74
C HIS A 132 22.43 -5.51 -2.37
N LEU A 133 21.43 -4.95 -1.70
CA LEU A 133 20.26 -5.68 -1.17
C LEU A 133 20.65 -6.80 -0.19
N LYS A 134 21.76 -6.60 0.51
CA LYS A 134 22.34 -7.55 1.47
C LYS A 134 22.14 -7.04 2.89
N VAL A 135 21.91 -7.95 3.82
CA VAL A 135 21.93 -7.61 5.25
C VAL A 135 23.37 -7.30 5.66
N PRO A 136 23.66 -6.13 6.26
CA PRO A 136 25.01 -5.78 6.69
C PRO A 136 25.60 -6.83 7.63
N GLY A 137 26.84 -7.26 7.38
CA GLY A 137 27.52 -8.29 8.17
C GLY A 137 27.14 -9.75 7.84
N GLU A 138 26.03 -9.99 7.15
CA GLU A 138 25.48 -11.33 6.93
C GLU A 138 25.61 -11.80 5.47
N LYS A 139 25.64 -13.12 5.23
CA LYS A 139 25.55 -13.69 3.87
C LYS A 139 24.09 -13.93 3.45
N ILE A 140 23.24 -12.93 3.66
CA ILE A 140 21.80 -12.97 3.39
C ILE A 140 21.43 -11.81 2.48
N TRP A 141 20.69 -12.11 1.41
CA TRP A 141 20.19 -11.12 0.44
C TRP A 141 18.67 -11.22 0.32
N TYR A 142 18.03 -10.08 0.06
CA TYR A 142 16.60 -9.98 -0.17
C TYR A 142 16.34 -9.40 -1.56
N ALA A 143 15.26 -9.83 -2.19
CA ALA A 143 14.82 -9.32 -3.49
C ALA A 143 13.31 -9.10 -3.49
N GLY A 144 12.86 -8.28 -4.43
CA GLY A 144 11.46 -7.99 -4.69
C GLY A 144 10.74 -7.28 -3.57
N ASP A 145 9.43 -7.48 -3.49
CA ASP A 145 8.52 -6.80 -2.56
C ASP A 145 8.94 -7.03 -1.09
N ALA A 146 9.60 -8.15 -0.78
CA ALA A 146 10.15 -8.43 0.55
C ALA A 146 11.22 -7.44 1.03
N THR A 147 11.81 -6.65 0.12
CA THR A 147 12.75 -5.57 0.46
C THR A 147 12.05 -4.28 0.89
N GLY A 148 10.78 -4.11 0.52
CA GLY A 148 10.08 -2.84 0.64
C GLY A 148 10.59 -1.73 -0.28
N LEU A 149 11.54 -2.03 -1.19
CA LEU A 149 12.11 -1.08 -2.15
C LEU A 149 11.52 -1.26 -3.56
N PHE A 150 11.12 -2.48 -3.91
CA PHE A 150 10.53 -2.83 -5.19
C PHE A 150 9.05 -3.16 -5.01
N ARG A 151 8.24 -2.89 -6.05
CA ARG A 151 6.83 -3.24 -6.09
C ARG A 151 6.47 -3.75 -7.48
N GLY A 152 5.79 -4.88 -7.52
CA GLY A 152 5.26 -5.46 -8.74
C GLY A 152 6.25 -6.38 -9.46
N ILE A 153 5.71 -7.13 -10.42
CA ILE A 153 6.35 -8.30 -11.02
C ILE A 153 7.70 -7.95 -11.68
N ILE A 154 7.74 -6.89 -12.49
CA ILE A 154 8.95 -6.52 -13.24
C ILE A 154 10.06 -5.99 -12.31
N PRO A 155 9.83 -5.00 -11.44
CA PRO A 155 10.86 -4.57 -10.48
C PRO A 155 11.33 -5.70 -9.57
N SER A 156 10.41 -6.57 -9.12
CA SER A 156 10.76 -7.73 -8.31
C SER A 156 11.66 -8.72 -9.04
N MET A 157 11.33 -9.06 -10.29
CA MET A 157 12.18 -9.91 -11.13
C MET A 157 13.57 -9.31 -11.36
N LEU A 158 13.65 -8.01 -11.69
CA LEU A 158 14.93 -7.34 -11.95
C LEU A 158 15.81 -7.28 -10.70
N SER A 159 15.22 -7.05 -9.52
CA SER A 159 15.96 -7.07 -8.26
C SER A 159 16.51 -8.47 -7.94
N GLY A 160 15.77 -9.54 -8.27
CA GLY A 160 16.25 -10.92 -8.14
C GLY A 160 17.49 -11.18 -9.02
N LEU A 161 17.44 -10.75 -10.29
CA LEU A 161 18.60 -10.84 -11.19
C LEU A 161 19.81 -10.06 -10.65
N PHE A 162 19.56 -8.87 -10.11
CA PHE A 162 20.60 -8.05 -9.49
C PHE A 162 21.26 -8.77 -8.31
N VAL A 163 20.45 -9.35 -7.40
CA VAL A 163 20.94 -10.10 -6.24
C VAL A 163 21.79 -11.29 -6.67
N VAL A 164 21.33 -12.09 -7.65
CA VAL A 164 22.08 -13.26 -8.15
C VAL A 164 23.45 -12.86 -8.69
N ASN A 165 23.54 -11.78 -9.46
CA ASN A 165 24.80 -11.31 -10.02
C ASN A 165 25.76 -10.78 -8.95
N ARG A 166 25.24 -10.22 -7.86
CA ARG A 166 26.07 -9.75 -6.74
C ARG A 166 26.51 -10.89 -5.85
N ALA A 167 25.61 -11.78 -5.46
CA ALA A 167 25.89 -12.90 -4.56
C ALA A 167 27.01 -13.81 -5.08
N LYS A 168 27.10 -14.01 -6.40
CA LYS A 168 28.19 -14.76 -7.04
C LYS A 168 29.59 -14.20 -6.75
N ASN A 169 29.72 -12.91 -6.48
CA ASN A 169 31.01 -12.27 -6.17
C ASN A 169 31.37 -12.34 -4.67
N PHE A 170 30.49 -12.90 -3.83
CA PHE A 170 30.67 -13.03 -2.36
C PHE A 170 30.77 -14.49 -1.88
N VAL A 171 30.70 -15.45 -2.80
CA VAL A 171 30.98 -16.89 -2.60
C VAL A 171 32.40 -17.16 -3.07
#